data_AF-G8CLY7-F1
#
_entry.id   AF-G8CLY7-F1
#
_cell.length_a   1.000
_cell.length_b   1.000
_cell.length_c   1.000
_cell.angle_alpha   90.00
_cell.angle_beta   90.00
_cell.angle_gamma   90.00
#
_symmetry.space_group_name_H-M   'P 1'
#
loop_
_entity.id
_entity.type
_entity.pdbx_description
1 polymer ?
#
loop_
_entity_poly.entity_id
_entity_poly.type
_entity_poly.pdbx_seq_one_letter_code
_entity_poly.pdbx_strand_id
1 'polypeptide(L)'
;SSFSMYAVTLSSALFLLEKYACAVSVAAAGVILGWPFSILVFLPVTVYSLFRGHFKRVFLSGLLTSLCLLVLSVVADYYSYGRWTSSVFNLLKYNVLGGGASHLYGTEGTTFYFRNAFNNFNFAFVLALLFVGVALSARKKYAPDLLIVVSPVYIWLAFMSLQAHKEERFLYPIYPLICVAAASVIDSFPYFFHDKYANEQSIFEKIAKGLRPLILGFILCTSHSRTFSMLNGYGAPLQIYRHLEYHEDTGPGSILCVGSEWHRYPSSFFVPSYISEVRWIDDGFRGLLPFPFNETLGGTTAAPSYFNTKNKASDKQYLKDIGACNLLMELDLRRPYPSRGNDLSTWETL
;
A
#
# COMPACT_ATOMS: atom_id res chain seq x y z
N SER A 1 0.50 -2.49 -4.62
CA SER A 1 -0.12 -1.17 -4.41
C SER A 1 0.83 0.02 -4.52
N SER A 2 1.98 0.05 -3.83
CA SER A 2 2.91 1.19 -3.89
C SER A 2 3.48 1.43 -5.29
N PHE A 3 3.81 0.38 -6.04
CA PHE A 3 4.19 0.51 -7.45
C PHE A 3 3.08 1.19 -8.28
N SER A 4 1.83 0.74 -8.14
CA SER A 4 0.69 1.36 -8.81
C SER A 4 0.50 2.82 -8.40
N MET A 5 0.72 3.18 -7.13
CA MET A 5 0.71 4.58 -6.67
C MET A 5 1.71 5.44 -7.45
N TYR A 6 2.97 5.01 -7.54
CA TYR A 6 3.97 5.75 -8.31
C TYR A 6 3.64 5.80 -9.80
N ALA A 7 3.13 4.72 -10.38
CA ALA A 7 2.67 4.70 -11.76
C ALA A 7 1.48 5.65 -11.99
N VAL A 8 0.53 5.76 -11.05
CA VAL A 8 -0.57 6.74 -11.10
C VAL A 8 -0.02 8.16 -11.08
N THR A 9 0.92 8.45 -10.18
CA THR A 9 1.59 9.77 -10.12
C THR A 9 2.23 10.11 -11.45
N LEU A 10 3.05 9.21 -11.99
CA LEU A 10 3.78 9.44 -13.24
C LEU A 10 2.84 9.53 -14.45
N SER A 11 1.85 8.64 -14.55
CA SER A 11 0.84 8.67 -15.63
C SER A 11 0.02 9.96 -15.60
N SER A 12 -0.38 10.41 -14.41
CA SER A 12 -1.15 11.65 -14.25
C SER A 12 -0.32 12.88 -14.62
N ALA A 13 0.96 12.91 -14.20
CA ALA A 13 1.88 13.98 -14.58
C ALA A 13 2.12 14.00 -16.10
N LEU A 14 2.34 12.85 -16.73
CA LEU A 14 2.53 12.75 -18.18
C LEU A 14 1.28 13.20 -18.95
N PHE A 15 0.09 12.89 -18.44
CA PHE A 15 -1.17 13.37 -19.01
C PHE A 15 -1.27 14.90 -18.94
N LEU A 16 -0.98 15.49 -17.79
CA LEU A 16 -0.98 16.96 -17.61
C LEU A 16 0.10 17.66 -18.45
N LEU A 17 1.20 16.98 -18.76
CA LEU A 17 2.24 17.43 -19.69
C LEU A 17 1.92 17.10 -21.16
N GLU A 18 0.70 16.67 -21.47
CA GLU A 18 0.21 16.32 -22.81
C GLU A 18 1.00 15.18 -23.50
N LYS A 19 1.76 14.40 -22.74
CA LYS A 19 2.51 13.23 -23.19
C LYS A 19 1.63 11.96 -23.13
N TYR A 20 0.52 11.98 -23.86
CA TYR A 20 -0.55 10.96 -23.81
C TYR A 20 -0.08 9.53 -24.06
N ALA A 21 0.82 9.31 -25.03
CA ALA A 21 1.33 7.96 -25.33
C ALA A 21 2.13 7.37 -24.15
N CYS A 22 2.98 8.21 -23.52
CA CYS A 22 3.74 7.81 -22.35
C CYS A 22 2.82 7.59 -21.14
N ALA A 23 1.80 8.45 -20.95
CA ALA A 23 0.82 8.29 -19.88
C ALA A 23 0.13 6.92 -19.95
N VAL A 24 -0.38 6.53 -21.13
CA VAL A 24 -1.03 5.22 -21.32
C VAL A 24 -0.04 4.05 -21.16
N SER A 25 1.21 4.21 -21.59
CA SER A 25 2.24 3.17 -21.41
C SER A 25 2.56 2.93 -19.93
N VAL A 26 2.71 4.02 -19.15
CA VAL A 26 2.93 3.93 -17.71
C VAL A 26 1.71 3.38 -16.99
N ALA A 27 0.49 3.75 -17.43
CA ALA A 27 -0.75 3.16 -16.92
C ALA A 27 -0.78 1.64 -17.13
N ALA A 28 -0.46 1.18 -18.34
CA ALA A 28 -0.36 -0.25 -18.64
C ALA A 28 0.65 -0.97 -17.71
N ALA A 29 1.82 -0.37 -17.48
CA ALA A 29 2.80 -0.90 -16.54
C ALA A 29 2.28 -0.95 -15.09
N GLY A 30 1.60 0.10 -14.63
CA GLY A 30 1.01 0.17 -13.29
C GLY A 30 -0.05 -0.89 -13.03
N VAL A 31 -0.85 -1.22 -14.06
CA VAL A 31 -1.88 -2.28 -14.01
C VAL A 31 -1.25 -3.67 -14.03
N ILE A 32 -0.33 -3.94 -14.96
CA ILE A 32 0.21 -5.29 -15.16
C ILE A 32 1.22 -5.68 -14.08
N LEU A 33 2.19 -4.81 -13.79
CA LEU A 33 3.26 -5.10 -12.82
C LEU A 33 2.86 -4.75 -11.39
N GLY A 34 2.04 -3.71 -11.22
CA GLY A 34 1.71 -3.19 -9.89
C GLY A 34 0.52 -3.90 -9.26
N TRP A 35 -0.65 -3.72 -9.86
CA TRP A 35 -1.90 -4.29 -9.36
C TRP A 35 -3.02 -4.19 -10.41
N PRO A 36 -3.57 -5.31 -10.90
CA PRO A 36 -4.54 -5.31 -12.00
C PRO A 36 -5.80 -4.48 -11.72
N PHE A 37 -6.27 -4.45 -10.48
CA PHE A 37 -7.47 -3.69 -10.10
C PHE A 37 -7.26 -2.17 -10.17
N SER A 38 -6.01 -1.69 -10.13
CA SER A 38 -5.71 -0.26 -10.32
C SER A 38 -6.10 0.27 -11.71
N ILE A 39 -6.52 -0.60 -12.63
CA ILE A 39 -7.14 -0.20 -13.90
C ILE A 39 -8.27 0.83 -13.71
N LEU A 40 -9.05 0.73 -12.65
CA LEU A 40 -10.11 1.69 -12.34
C LEU A 40 -9.56 3.10 -12.08
N VAL A 41 -8.34 3.19 -11.52
CA VAL A 41 -7.68 4.47 -11.26
C VAL A 41 -7.10 5.06 -12.55
N PHE A 42 -6.54 4.21 -13.41
CA PHE A 42 -5.96 4.63 -14.68
C PHE A 42 -6.99 4.91 -15.78
N LEU A 43 -8.21 4.38 -15.66
CA LEU A 43 -9.22 4.41 -16.72
C LEU A 43 -9.54 5.84 -17.19
N PRO A 44 -9.83 6.83 -16.31
CA PRO A 44 -10.15 8.19 -16.75
C PRO A 44 -8.99 8.81 -17.55
N VAL A 45 -7.77 8.75 -17.02
CA VAL A 45 -6.57 9.29 -17.69
C VAL A 45 -6.31 8.59 -19.02
N THR A 46 -6.50 7.28 -19.09
CA THR A 46 -6.26 6.47 -20.30
C THR A 46 -7.26 6.80 -21.40
N VAL A 47 -8.55 6.82 -21.05
CA VAL A 47 -9.63 7.13 -22.00
C VAL A 47 -9.47 8.53 -22.56
N TYR A 48 -9.22 9.53 -21.70
CA TYR A 48 -9.02 10.90 -22.15
C TYR A 48 -7.72 11.08 -22.95
N SER A 49 -6.66 10.35 -22.62
CA SER A 49 -5.42 10.34 -23.42
C SER A 49 -5.65 9.82 -24.84
N LEU A 50 -6.52 8.82 -25.01
CA LEU A 50 -6.88 8.28 -26.32
C LEU A 50 -7.72 9.26 -27.16
N PHE A 51 -8.59 10.04 -26.52
CA PHE A 51 -9.41 11.05 -27.20
C PHE A 51 -8.64 12.33 -27.54
N ARG A 52 -7.78 12.81 -26.62
CA ARG A 52 -7.04 14.08 -26.79
C ARG A 52 -5.76 13.91 -27.59
N GLY A 53 -5.11 12.75 -27.49
CA GLY A 53 -3.92 12.43 -28.25
C GLY A 53 -4.22 11.85 -29.63
N HIS A 54 -3.17 11.59 -30.39
CA HIS A 54 -3.29 10.83 -31.65
C HIS A 54 -3.64 9.37 -31.33
N PHE A 55 -4.91 9.01 -31.48
CA PHE A 55 -5.46 7.69 -31.13
C PHE A 55 -4.54 6.53 -31.50
N LYS A 56 -4.10 6.43 -32.76
CA LYS A 56 -3.22 5.34 -33.24
C LYS A 56 -1.92 5.25 -32.44
N ARG A 57 -1.26 6.39 -32.20
CA ARG A 57 0.01 6.44 -31.48
C ARG A 57 -0.17 6.07 -30.01
N VAL A 58 -1.20 6.62 -29.36
CA VAL A 58 -1.48 6.38 -27.94
C VAL A 58 -1.90 4.93 -27.71
N PHE A 59 -2.82 4.43 -28.53
CA PHE A 59 -3.29 3.05 -28.49
C PHE A 59 -2.15 2.07 -28.72
N LEU A 60 -1.33 2.29 -29.76
CA LEU A 60 -0.21 1.40 -30.06
C LEU A 60 0.83 1.41 -28.94
N SER A 61 1.10 2.57 -28.32
CA SER A 61 2.00 2.67 -27.17
C SER A 61 1.51 1.81 -26.01
N GLY A 62 0.22 1.94 -25.63
CA GLY A 62 -0.39 1.11 -24.60
C GLY A 62 -0.38 -0.37 -24.94
N LEU A 63 -0.79 -0.74 -26.15
CA LEU A 63 -0.85 -2.12 -26.62
C LEU A 63 0.52 -2.79 -26.61
N LEU A 64 1.55 -2.12 -27.15
CA LEU A 64 2.92 -2.66 -27.18
C LEU A 64 3.49 -2.83 -25.77
N THR A 65 3.29 -1.84 -24.88
CA THR A 65 3.71 -1.97 -23.48
C THR A 65 2.96 -3.11 -22.79
N SER A 66 1.65 -3.23 -22.98
CA SER A 66 0.86 -4.31 -22.38
C SER A 66 1.31 -5.69 -22.87
N LEU A 67 1.47 -5.88 -24.17
CA LEU A 67 1.91 -7.16 -24.74
C LEU A 67 3.31 -7.53 -24.25
N CYS A 68 4.25 -6.58 -24.29
CA CYS A 68 5.61 -6.80 -23.82
C CYS A 68 5.65 -7.22 -22.35
N LEU A 69 4.95 -6.48 -21.48
CA LEU A 69 4.94 -6.77 -20.05
C LEU A 69 4.18 -8.05 -19.70
N LEU A 70 3.11 -8.39 -20.42
CA LEU A 70 2.41 -9.65 -20.22
C LEU A 70 3.28 -10.84 -20.64
N VAL A 71 3.98 -10.75 -21.77
CA VAL A 71 4.93 -11.79 -22.19
C VAL A 71 6.03 -11.96 -21.15
N LEU A 72 6.66 -10.86 -20.71
CA LEU A 72 7.70 -10.90 -19.68
C LEU A 72 7.17 -11.47 -18.36
N SER A 73 5.95 -11.11 -17.94
CA SER A 73 5.30 -11.65 -16.74
C SER A 73 5.05 -13.15 -16.86
N VAL A 74 4.53 -13.64 -17.99
CA VAL A 74 4.26 -15.07 -18.20
C VAL A 74 5.54 -15.88 -18.28
N VAL A 75 6.59 -15.33 -18.90
CA VAL A 75 7.91 -15.98 -18.93
C VAL A 75 8.51 -16.05 -17.52
N ALA A 76 8.43 -14.96 -16.74
CA ALA A 76 8.87 -14.96 -15.34
C ALA A 76 8.07 -15.98 -14.50
N ASP A 77 6.75 -16.01 -14.66
CA ASP A 77 5.87 -16.98 -14.01
C ASP A 77 6.25 -18.42 -14.40
N TYR A 78 6.59 -18.70 -15.66
CA TYR A 78 7.03 -20.01 -16.11
C TYR A 78 8.33 -20.44 -15.40
N TYR A 79 9.33 -19.56 -15.31
CA TYR A 79 10.57 -19.87 -14.60
C TYR A 79 10.38 -20.03 -13.09
N SER A 80 9.51 -19.23 -12.47
CA SER A 80 9.25 -19.32 -11.03
C SER A 80 8.41 -20.55 -10.65
N TYR A 81 7.34 -20.84 -11.38
CA TYR A 81 6.38 -21.90 -11.04
C TYR A 81 6.64 -23.23 -11.76
N GLY A 82 7.56 -23.27 -12.74
CA GLY A 82 7.86 -24.47 -13.52
C GLY A 82 6.75 -24.93 -14.46
N ARG A 83 5.73 -24.09 -14.70
CA ARG A 83 4.58 -24.39 -15.55
C ARG A 83 4.04 -23.13 -16.21
N TRP A 84 3.42 -23.27 -17.38
CA TRP A 84 2.76 -22.16 -18.06
C TRP A 84 1.56 -21.67 -17.24
N THR A 85 1.71 -20.51 -16.63
CA THR A 85 0.71 -19.86 -15.79
C THR A 85 0.85 -18.34 -15.89
N SER A 86 -0.21 -17.62 -15.52
CA SER A 86 -0.19 -16.16 -15.43
C SER A 86 -0.71 -15.75 -14.05
N SER A 87 0.18 -15.21 -13.22
CA SER A 87 -0.15 -14.68 -11.90
C SER A 87 -1.18 -13.56 -11.98
N VAL A 88 -1.05 -12.66 -12.96
CA VAL A 88 -2.01 -11.58 -13.26
C VAL A 88 -3.41 -12.14 -13.54
N PHE A 89 -3.53 -13.12 -14.45
CA PHE A 89 -4.83 -13.72 -14.79
C PHE A 89 -5.41 -14.53 -13.62
N ASN A 90 -4.57 -15.30 -12.93
CA ASN A 90 -5.00 -16.08 -11.77
C ASN A 90 -5.52 -15.18 -10.64
N LEU A 91 -4.90 -14.02 -10.42
CA LEU A 91 -5.36 -13.04 -9.44
C LEU A 91 -6.74 -12.48 -9.79
N LEU A 92 -6.98 -12.15 -11.07
CA LEU A 92 -8.28 -11.71 -11.55
C LEU A 92 -9.33 -12.81 -11.42
N LYS A 93 -8.99 -14.04 -11.84
CA LYS A 93 -9.86 -15.21 -11.70
C LYS A 93 -10.23 -15.47 -10.24
N TYR A 94 -9.26 -15.41 -9.34
CA TYR A 94 -9.48 -15.60 -7.91
C TYR A 94 -10.46 -14.56 -7.35
N ASN A 95 -10.22 -13.28 -7.60
CA ASN A 95 -10.99 -12.21 -6.96
C ASN A 95 -12.32 -11.88 -7.65
N VAL A 96 -12.46 -12.09 -8.97
CA VAL A 96 -13.66 -11.69 -9.73
C VAL A 96 -14.60 -12.86 -10.01
N LEU A 97 -14.07 -14.04 -10.32
CA LEU A 97 -14.88 -15.21 -10.74
C LEU A 97 -15.28 -16.14 -9.57
N GLY A 98 -15.25 -15.63 -8.33
CA GLY A 98 -15.80 -16.34 -7.17
C GLY A 98 -14.90 -17.40 -6.53
N GLY A 99 -13.57 -17.33 -6.74
CA GLY A 99 -12.60 -18.16 -6.01
C GLY A 99 -12.11 -17.53 -4.70
N GLY A 100 -12.33 -16.23 -4.53
CA GLY A 100 -11.66 -15.39 -3.55
C GLY A 100 -12.45 -15.24 -2.27
N ALA A 101 -12.05 -15.99 -1.24
CA ALA A 101 -12.54 -15.77 0.11
C ALA A 101 -11.71 -14.66 0.79
N SER A 102 -11.68 -13.45 0.21
CA SER A 102 -10.91 -12.31 0.75
C SER A 102 -11.33 -11.96 2.18
N HIS A 103 -12.57 -12.26 2.57
CA HIS A 103 -13.07 -12.18 3.93
C HIS A 103 -12.32 -13.08 4.94
N LEU A 104 -11.57 -14.09 4.49
CA LEU A 104 -10.71 -14.92 5.35
C LEU A 104 -9.60 -14.12 6.05
N TYR A 105 -9.28 -12.94 5.51
CA TYR A 105 -8.27 -12.04 6.05
C TYR A 105 -8.88 -10.88 6.85
N GLY A 106 -10.13 -11.04 7.30
CA GLY A 106 -10.88 -10.05 8.06
C GLY A 106 -11.79 -9.17 7.21
N THR A 107 -12.80 -8.58 7.84
CA THR A 107 -13.76 -7.68 7.22
C THR A 107 -13.92 -6.42 8.05
N GLU A 108 -14.16 -5.31 7.38
CA GLU A 108 -14.23 -3.99 8.02
C GLU A 108 -15.48 -3.21 7.59
N GLY A 109 -15.92 -2.28 8.43
CA GLY A 109 -17.10 -1.46 8.17
C GLY A 109 -16.96 -0.56 6.94
N THR A 110 -18.08 0.01 6.46
CA THR A 110 -18.11 0.90 5.29
C THR A 110 -17.30 2.19 5.50
N THR A 111 -17.20 2.68 6.74
CA THR A 111 -16.47 3.90 7.07
C THR A 111 -14.95 3.72 7.18
N PHE A 112 -14.44 2.50 7.05
CA PHE A 112 -13.02 2.17 7.26
C PHE A 112 -12.10 3.07 6.43
N TYR A 113 -12.36 3.20 5.13
CA TYR A 113 -11.50 3.99 4.25
C TYR A 113 -11.58 5.49 4.49
N PHE A 114 -12.73 6.01 4.92
CA PHE A 114 -12.84 7.42 5.32
C PHE A 114 -12.03 7.71 6.57
N ARG A 115 -12.12 6.84 7.60
CA ARG A 115 -11.32 6.96 8.83
C ARG A 115 -9.83 6.84 8.53
N ASN A 116 -9.44 5.88 7.70
CA ASN A 116 -8.04 5.66 7.34
C ASN A 116 -7.47 6.81 6.50
N ALA A 117 -8.20 7.27 5.48
CA ALA A 117 -7.77 8.40 4.66
C ALA A 117 -7.69 9.70 5.46
N PHE A 118 -8.65 9.96 6.36
CA PHE A 118 -8.57 11.11 7.27
C PHE A 118 -7.41 10.97 8.26
N ASN A 119 -7.13 9.78 8.79
CA ASN A 119 -5.98 9.58 9.66
C ASN A 119 -4.65 9.80 8.92
N ASN A 120 -4.56 9.46 7.64
CA ASN A 120 -3.33 9.59 6.86
C ASN A 120 -3.11 10.99 6.25
N PHE A 121 -4.18 11.66 5.84
CA PHE A 121 -4.11 12.95 5.13
C PHE A 121 -4.77 14.12 5.88
N ASN A 122 -5.31 13.87 7.08
CA ASN A 122 -5.93 14.87 7.95
C ASN A 122 -6.93 15.75 7.17
N PHE A 123 -6.78 17.07 7.28
CA PHE A 123 -7.60 18.05 6.57
C PHE A 123 -7.38 18.05 5.05
N ALA A 124 -6.25 17.56 4.53
CA ALA A 124 -6.07 17.44 3.09
C ALA A 124 -7.09 16.46 2.47
N PHE A 125 -7.47 15.41 3.20
CA PHE A 125 -8.54 14.51 2.74
C PHE A 125 -9.89 15.23 2.64
N VAL A 126 -10.22 16.07 3.63
CA VAL A 126 -11.47 16.85 3.61
C VAL A 126 -11.48 17.79 2.40
N LEU A 127 -10.37 18.49 2.14
CA LEU A 127 -10.23 19.35 0.96
C LEU A 127 -10.35 18.55 -0.33
N ALA A 128 -9.76 17.35 -0.40
CA ALA A 128 -9.89 16.47 -1.56
C ALA A 128 -11.35 16.06 -1.81
N LEU A 129 -12.16 15.82 -0.78
CA LEU A 129 -13.59 15.54 -0.96
C LEU A 129 -14.37 16.74 -1.52
N LEU A 130 -14.00 17.97 -1.11
CA LEU A 130 -14.62 19.21 -1.58
C LEU A 130 -14.23 19.61 -3.01
N PHE A 131 -13.21 18.96 -3.58
CA PHE A 131 -12.63 19.35 -4.87
C PHE A 131 -13.65 19.44 -6.00
N VAL A 132 -14.60 18.49 -6.15
CA VAL A 132 -15.60 18.56 -7.24
C VAL A 132 -16.43 19.84 -7.16
N GLY A 133 -16.94 20.18 -5.97
CA GLY A 133 -17.75 21.39 -5.78
C GLY A 133 -16.96 22.67 -6.07
N VAL A 134 -15.70 22.71 -5.62
CA VAL A 134 -14.79 23.83 -5.86
C VAL A 134 -14.43 23.96 -7.34
N ALA A 135 -14.09 22.85 -8.01
CA ALA A 135 -13.70 22.84 -9.42
C ALA A 135 -14.83 23.32 -10.34
N LEU A 136 -16.07 22.91 -10.06
CA LEU A 136 -17.26 23.37 -10.79
C LEU A 136 -17.55 24.86 -10.58
N SER A 137 -17.33 25.35 -9.35
CA SER A 137 -17.59 26.74 -8.98
C SER A 137 -16.52 27.72 -9.52
N ALA A 138 -15.24 27.33 -9.45
CA ALA A 138 -14.12 28.20 -9.82
C ALA A 138 -13.95 28.38 -11.34
N ARG A 139 -14.60 27.55 -12.18
CA ARG A 139 -14.57 27.60 -13.66
C ARG A 139 -13.18 27.86 -14.28
N LYS A 140 -12.14 27.23 -13.71
CA LYS A 140 -10.75 27.37 -14.21
C LYS A 140 -10.60 26.74 -15.60
N LYS A 141 -9.75 27.33 -16.45
CA LYS A 141 -9.42 26.79 -17.79
C LYS A 141 -8.89 25.34 -17.75
N TYR A 142 -8.14 24.99 -16.70
CA TYR A 142 -7.57 23.65 -16.48
C TYR A 142 -8.44 22.73 -15.62
N ALA A 143 -9.63 23.17 -15.21
CA ALA A 143 -10.57 22.35 -14.46
C ALA A 143 -10.90 21.00 -15.12
N PRO A 144 -11.08 20.87 -16.45
CA PRO A 144 -11.43 19.57 -17.04
C PRO A 144 -10.30 18.54 -16.89
N ASP A 145 -9.06 18.88 -17.24
CA ASP A 145 -7.94 17.94 -17.16
C ASP A 145 -7.67 17.52 -15.70
N LEU A 146 -7.84 18.44 -14.76
CA LEU A 146 -7.69 18.20 -13.32
C LEU A 146 -8.83 17.33 -12.75
N LEU A 147 -10.07 17.52 -13.23
CA LEU A 147 -11.20 16.64 -12.91
C LEU A 147 -10.91 15.21 -13.36
N ILE A 148 -10.29 15.01 -14.52
CA ILE A 148 -9.90 13.67 -14.99
C ILE A 148 -8.86 13.04 -14.08
N VAL A 149 -7.82 13.80 -13.70
CA VAL A 149 -6.77 13.30 -12.80
C VAL A 149 -7.30 12.99 -11.39
N VAL A 150 -8.24 13.77 -10.87
CA VAL A 150 -8.74 13.62 -9.48
C VAL A 150 -9.95 12.69 -9.39
N SER A 151 -10.75 12.55 -10.44
CA SER A 151 -11.94 11.67 -10.45
C SER A 151 -11.71 10.24 -9.93
N PRO A 152 -10.53 9.59 -10.14
CA PRO A 152 -10.25 8.29 -9.54
C PRO A 152 -10.35 8.24 -8.03
N VAL A 153 -10.12 9.34 -7.30
CA VAL A 153 -10.28 9.37 -5.83
C VAL A 153 -11.68 8.90 -5.44
N TYR A 154 -12.71 9.44 -6.10
CA TYR A 154 -14.11 9.12 -5.78
C TYR A 154 -14.52 7.74 -6.30
N ILE A 155 -14.13 7.39 -7.53
CA ILE A 155 -14.40 6.08 -8.14
C ILE A 155 -13.81 4.98 -7.26
N TRP A 156 -12.54 5.15 -6.85
CA TRP A 156 -11.82 4.18 -6.06
C TRP A 156 -12.37 4.06 -4.64
N LEU A 157 -12.64 5.19 -3.96
CA LEU A 157 -13.24 5.18 -2.62
C LEU A 157 -14.60 4.48 -2.62
N ALA A 158 -15.44 4.75 -3.61
CA ALA A 158 -16.74 4.08 -3.75
C ALA A 158 -16.57 2.58 -3.98
N PHE A 159 -15.78 2.19 -4.99
CA PHE A 159 -15.56 0.79 -5.34
C PHE A 159 -14.97 -0.02 -4.19
N MET A 160 -13.94 0.50 -3.52
CA MET A 160 -13.26 -0.21 -2.44
C MET A 160 -14.09 -0.26 -1.17
N SER A 161 -14.89 0.77 -0.87
CA SER A 161 -15.76 0.76 0.32
C SER A 161 -16.87 -0.31 0.25
N LEU A 162 -17.27 -0.72 -0.96
CA LEU A 162 -18.22 -1.81 -1.19
C LEU A 162 -17.63 -3.19 -0.90
N GLN A 163 -16.30 -3.33 -0.88
CA GLN A 163 -15.65 -4.61 -0.60
C GLN A 163 -15.70 -4.93 0.90
N ALA A 164 -15.98 -6.21 1.22
CA ALA A 164 -16.03 -6.66 2.62
C ALA A 164 -14.66 -6.63 3.28
N HIS A 165 -13.65 -7.15 2.59
CA HIS A 165 -12.26 -7.10 3.02
C HIS A 165 -11.65 -5.75 2.66
N LYS A 166 -10.99 -5.12 3.64
CA LYS A 166 -10.39 -3.80 3.47
C LYS A 166 -9.03 -3.77 4.15
N GLU A 167 -8.06 -3.18 3.45
CA GLU A 167 -6.74 -2.90 3.98
C GLU A 167 -6.32 -1.47 3.62
N GLU A 168 -5.59 -0.81 4.52
CA GLU A 168 -5.05 0.53 4.27
C GLU A 168 -4.26 0.63 2.96
N ARG A 169 -3.39 -0.36 2.68
CA ARG A 169 -2.56 -0.39 1.47
C ARG A 169 -3.34 -0.38 0.16
N PHE A 170 -4.63 -0.67 0.20
CA PHE A 170 -5.48 -0.62 -0.98
C PHE A 170 -5.83 0.82 -1.39
N LEU A 171 -5.66 1.81 -0.52
CA LEU A 171 -5.84 3.23 -0.88
C LEU A 171 -4.60 3.88 -1.49
N TYR A 172 -3.43 3.24 -1.39
CA TYR A 172 -2.17 3.82 -1.89
C TYR A 172 -2.26 4.36 -3.33
N PRO A 173 -2.93 3.68 -4.30
CA PRO A 173 -3.04 4.21 -5.66
C PRO A 173 -3.63 5.63 -5.78
N ILE A 174 -4.48 6.06 -4.84
CA ILE A 174 -5.14 7.38 -4.89
C ILE A 174 -4.53 8.43 -3.96
N TYR A 175 -3.59 8.05 -3.09
CA TYR A 175 -2.87 8.97 -2.19
C TYR A 175 -2.29 10.21 -2.89
N PRO A 176 -1.56 10.09 -4.02
CA PRO A 176 -1.06 11.26 -4.73
C PRO A 176 -2.19 12.15 -5.28
N LEU A 177 -3.31 11.55 -5.67
CA LEU A 177 -4.46 12.27 -6.22
C LEU A 177 -5.21 13.05 -5.13
N ILE A 178 -5.23 12.56 -3.88
CA ILE A 178 -5.71 13.30 -2.72
C ILE A 178 -4.89 14.58 -2.52
N CYS A 179 -3.55 14.48 -2.61
CA CYS A 179 -2.68 15.65 -2.52
C CYS A 179 -2.95 16.66 -3.65
N VAL A 180 -3.09 16.19 -4.89
CA VAL A 180 -3.42 17.04 -6.05
C VAL A 180 -4.76 17.74 -5.84
N ALA A 181 -5.79 17.01 -5.41
CA ALA A 181 -7.11 17.55 -5.14
C ALA A 181 -7.07 18.63 -4.04
N ALA A 182 -6.41 18.35 -2.92
CA ALA A 182 -6.27 19.28 -1.81
C ALA A 182 -5.52 20.56 -2.21
N ALA A 183 -4.38 20.42 -2.90
CA ALA A 183 -3.60 21.54 -3.40
C ALA A 183 -4.42 22.41 -4.36
N SER A 184 -5.22 21.78 -5.21
CA SER A 184 -6.10 22.47 -6.16
C SER A 184 -7.21 23.27 -5.48
N VAL A 185 -7.75 22.77 -4.37
CA VAL A 185 -8.73 23.50 -3.56
C VAL A 185 -8.08 24.69 -2.86
N ILE A 186 -6.91 24.52 -2.25
CA ILE A 186 -6.15 25.61 -1.61
C ILE A 186 -5.83 26.71 -2.64
N ASP A 187 -5.38 26.34 -3.83
CA ASP A 187 -5.13 27.31 -4.91
C ASP A 187 -6.42 27.96 -5.43
N SER A 188 -7.58 27.34 -5.28
CA SER A 188 -8.84 27.93 -5.74
C SER A 188 -9.43 28.94 -4.75
N PHE A 189 -8.92 29.02 -3.52
CA PHE A 189 -9.53 29.79 -2.44
C PHE A 189 -9.76 31.30 -2.73
N PRO A 190 -8.79 32.06 -3.28
CA PRO A 190 -8.99 33.48 -3.59
C PRO A 190 -9.99 33.75 -4.71
N TYR A 191 -10.20 32.78 -5.61
CA TYR A 191 -11.12 32.95 -6.74
C TYR A 191 -12.57 33.10 -6.29
N PHE A 192 -12.94 32.58 -5.12
CA PHE A 192 -14.27 32.78 -4.56
C PHE A 192 -14.56 34.23 -4.17
N PHE A 193 -13.51 35.03 -3.94
CA PHE A 193 -13.60 36.43 -3.53
C PHE A 193 -13.16 37.40 -4.63
N HIS A 194 -12.82 36.86 -5.80
CA HIS A 194 -12.43 37.64 -6.95
C HIS A 194 -13.68 38.11 -7.69
N ASP A 195 -13.88 39.43 -7.71
CA ASP A 195 -14.93 40.03 -8.53
C ASP A 195 -14.44 40.16 -9.98
N LYS A 196 -15.11 39.45 -10.88
CA LYS A 196 -14.77 39.41 -12.31
C LYS A 196 -14.86 40.79 -12.99
N TYR A 197 -15.56 41.75 -12.37
CA TYR A 197 -15.76 43.10 -12.89
C TYR A 197 -14.87 44.16 -12.22
N ALA A 198 -14.13 43.79 -11.16
CA ALA A 198 -13.25 44.72 -10.46
C ALA A 198 -11.82 44.69 -11.03
N ASN A 199 -11.25 45.87 -11.25
CA ASN A 199 -9.87 46.01 -11.72
C ASN A 199 -8.84 45.93 -10.58
N GLU A 200 -9.29 46.18 -9.34
CA GLU A 200 -8.47 46.07 -8.13
C GLU A 200 -8.83 44.84 -7.30
N GLN A 201 -7.82 44.22 -6.70
CA GLN A 201 -8.01 43.06 -5.84
C GLN A 201 -8.73 43.47 -4.55
N SER A 202 -9.84 42.78 -4.26
CA SER A 202 -10.57 42.97 -3.02
C SER A 202 -9.69 42.66 -1.81
N ILE A 203 -9.98 43.29 -0.66
CA ILE A 203 -9.31 42.99 0.61
C ILE A 203 -9.44 41.50 0.94
N PHE A 204 -10.61 40.91 0.67
CA PHE A 204 -10.88 39.49 0.84
C PHE A 204 -10.00 38.60 -0.05
N GLU A 205 -9.72 39.00 -1.30
CA GLU A 205 -8.80 38.27 -2.17
C GLU A 205 -7.36 38.28 -1.63
N LYS A 206 -6.88 39.43 -1.12
CA LYS A 206 -5.56 39.54 -0.48
C LYS A 206 -5.45 38.68 0.77
N ILE A 207 -6.48 38.70 1.64
CA ILE A 207 -6.55 37.83 2.82
C ILE A 207 -6.55 36.36 2.42
N ALA A 208 -7.36 35.98 1.43
CA ALA A 208 -7.43 34.60 0.95
C ALA A 208 -6.09 34.11 0.37
N LYS A 209 -5.33 34.97 -0.33
CA LYS A 209 -3.97 34.66 -0.79
C LYS A 209 -3.02 34.45 0.37
N GLY A 210 -3.08 35.30 1.40
CA GLY A 210 -2.28 35.16 2.63
C GLY A 210 -2.62 33.91 3.45
N LEU A 211 -3.87 33.44 3.38
CA LEU A 211 -4.32 32.25 4.11
C LEU A 211 -3.83 30.93 3.51
N ARG A 212 -3.53 30.88 2.20
CA ARG A 212 -3.04 29.67 1.52
C ARG A 212 -1.82 29.03 2.20
N PRO A 213 -0.70 29.74 2.44
CA PRO A 213 0.46 29.16 3.11
C PRO A 213 0.16 28.77 4.56
N LEU A 214 -0.76 29.45 5.25
CA LEU A 214 -1.16 29.11 6.62
C LEU A 214 -1.92 27.77 6.66
N ILE A 215 -2.88 27.56 5.75
CA ILE A 215 -3.61 26.29 5.62
C ILE A 215 -2.64 25.16 5.28
N LEU A 216 -1.77 25.39 4.30
CA LEU A 216 -0.76 24.39 3.91
C LEU A 216 0.19 24.07 5.07
N GLY A 217 0.70 25.10 5.76
CA GLY A 217 1.57 24.95 6.92
C GLY A 217 0.91 24.14 8.03
N PHE A 218 -0.36 24.40 8.34
CA PHE A 218 -1.12 23.64 9.32
C PHE A 218 -1.29 22.16 8.93
N ILE A 219 -1.63 21.88 7.67
CA ILE A 219 -1.72 20.51 7.15
C ILE A 219 -0.36 19.79 7.26
N LEU A 220 0.73 20.46 6.89
CA LEU A 220 2.08 19.90 6.98
C LEU A 220 2.48 19.65 8.43
N CYS A 221 2.25 20.60 9.35
CA CYS A 221 2.55 20.43 10.77
C CYS A 221 1.80 19.24 11.38
N THR A 222 0.50 19.11 11.11
CA THR A 222 -0.30 17.96 11.60
C THR A 222 0.19 16.63 11.00
N SER A 223 0.53 16.62 9.71
CA SER A 223 1.05 15.43 9.03
C SER A 223 2.43 15.03 9.58
N HIS A 224 3.34 15.99 9.77
CA HIS A 224 4.65 15.76 10.37
C HIS A 224 4.56 15.31 11.82
N SER A 225 3.68 15.93 12.63
CA SER A 225 3.45 15.54 14.02
C SER A 225 2.98 14.08 14.11
N ARG A 226 2.07 13.66 13.23
CA ARG A 226 1.65 12.26 13.16
C ARG A 226 2.79 11.34 12.77
N THR A 227 3.53 11.65 11.69
CA THR A 227 4.68 10.84 11.27
C THR A 227 5.71 10.71 12.39
N PHE A 228 6.00 11.80 13.09
CA PHE A 228 6.87 11.79 14.26
C PHE A 228 6.32 10.90 15.38
N SER A 229 5.03 10.99 15.70
CA SER A 229 4.37 10.13 16.69
C SER A 229 4.43 8.65 16.32
N MET A 230 4.22 8.30 15.04
CA MET A 230 4.32 6.91 14.57
C MET A 230 5.75 6.37 14.66
N LEU A 231 6.74 7.16 14.24
CA LEU A 231 8.14 6.74 14.27
C LEU A 231 8.67 6.55 15.70
N ASN A 232 8.32 7.44 16.63
CA ASN A 232 8.80 7.37 18.02
C ASN A 232 7.94 6.46 18.89
N GLY A 233 6.62 6.47 18.70
CA GLY A 233 5.68 5.70 19.54
C GLY A 233 5.52 4.24 19.11
N TYR A 234 5.77 3.92 17.84
CA TYR A 234 5.55 2.58 17.28
C TYR A 234 6.77 2.00 16.54
N GLY A 235 7.94 2.61 16.71
CA GLY A 235 9.20 2.15 16.08
C GLY A 235 9.85 0.92 16.74
N ALA A 236 9.37 0.50 17.91
CA ALA A 236 9.98 -0.56 18.70
C ALA A 236 10.22 -1.88 17.91
N PRO A 237 9.26 -2.41 17.12
CA PRO A 237 9.49 -3.65 16.37
C PRO A 237 10.60 -3.55 15.31
N LEU A 238 10.90 -2.37 14.78
CA LEU A 238 12.04 -2.21 13.88
C LEU A 238 13.37 -2.09 14.64
N GLN A 239 13.35 -1.43 15.80
CA GLN A 239 14.55 -1.17 16.59
C GLN A 239 15.04 -2.42 17.33
N ILE A 240 14.13 -3.22 17.86
CA ILE A 240 14.50 -4.39 18.66
C ILE A 240 15.22 -5.46 17.84
N TYR A 241 14.82 -5.69 16.58
CA TYR A 241 15.51 -6.66 15.71
C TYR A 241 16.93 -6.23 15.33
N ARG A 242 17.25 -4.93 15.40
CA ARG A 242 18.62 -4.45 15.17
C ARG A 242 19.58 -4.88 16.29
N HIS A 243 19.07 -5.14 17.49
CA HIS A 243 19.90 -5.59 18.61
C HIS A 243 20.44 -7.01 18.39
N LEU A 244 19.80 -7.80 17.51
CA LEU A 244 20.30 -9.11 17.11
C LEU A 244 21.72 -9.02 16.52
N GLU A 245 22.11 -7.92 15.89
CA GLU A 245 23.48 -7.76 15.35
C GLU A 245 24.58 -7.84 16.41
N TYR A 246 24.27 -7.58 17.68
CA TYR A 246 25.27 -7.58 18.76
C TYR A 246 25.46 -8.94 19.44
N HIS A 247 24.68 -9.96 19.07
CA HIS A 247 24.64 -11.26 19.74
C HIS A 247 25.14 -12.41 18.84
N GLU A 248 26.21 -12.16 18.08
CA GLU A 248 26.91 -13.19 17.29
C GLU A 248 27.56 -14.28 18.16
N ASP A 249 27.77 -13.99 19.45
CA ASP A 249 28.29 -14.90 20.47
C ASP A 249 27.40 -16.12 20.71
N THR A 250 26.10 -16.03 20.37
CA THR A 250 25.17 -17.17 20.33
C THR A 250 25.61 -18.29 19.37
N GLY A 251 26.49 -17.97 18.41
CA GLY A 251 27.10 -18.92 17.50
C GLY A 251 26.34 -19.10 16.18
N PRO A 252 27.05 -19.60 15.14
CA PRO A 252 26.45 -19.84 13.83
C PRO A 252 25.43 -20.98 13.90
N GLY A 253 24.33 -20.83 13.18
CA GLY A 253 23.25 -21.82 13.16
C GLY A 253 22.12 -21.52 14.17
N SER A 254 22.21 -20.42 14.90
CA SER A 254 21.24 -20.01 15.91
C SER A 254 19.80 -19.94 15.37
N ILE A 255 18.84 -20.28 16.23
CA ILE A 255 17.41 -20.24 15.91
C ILE A 255 16.75 -19.07 16.64
N LEU A 256 16.08 -18.20 15.87
CA LEU A 256 15.27 -17.10 16.38
C LEU A 256 13.81 -17.53 16.46
N CYS A 257 13.24 -17.49 17.66
CA CYS A 257 11.84 -17.82 17.88
C CYS A 257 11.00 -16.58 18.14
N VAL A 258 9.87 -16.47 17.45
CA VAL A 258 8.93 -15.35 17.58
C VAL A 258 7.60 -15.86 18.14
N GLY A 259 7.13 -15.21 19.20
CA GLY A 259 5.87 -15.52 19.88
C GLY A 259 4.67 -14.72 19.37
N SER A 260 3.96 -14.09 20.31
CA SER A 260 2.67 -13.39 20.10
C SER A 260 2.69 -12.32 18.99
N GLU A 261 3.85 -11.71 18.76
CA GLU A 261 4.03 -10.59 17.84
C GLU A 261 4.48 -11.01 16.44
N TRP A 262 4.09 -12.20 15.98
CA TRP A 262 4.37 -12.64 14.61
C TRP A 262 3.97 -11.60 13.55
N HIS A 263 2.89 -10.83 13.79
CA HIS A 263 2.38 -9.79 12.90
C HIS A 263 3.25 -8.52 12.87
N ARG A 264 4.20 -8.38 13.80
CA ARG A 264 5.18 -7.28 13.86
C ARG A 264 6.58 -7.70 13.40
N TYR A 265 6.76 -8.96 13.03
CA TYR A 265 8.00 -9.44 12.42
C TYR A 265 8.28 -8.68 11.11
N PRO A 266 9.40 -7.94 10.99
CA PRO A 266 9.59 -7.01 9.89
C PRO A 266 9.93 -7.72 8.58
N SER A 267 10.92 -8.62 8.60
CA SER A 267 11.34 -9.49 7.50
C SER A 267 12.62 -10.25 7.91
N SER A 268 12.93 -11.34 7.21
CA SER A 268 14.22 -12.04 7.31
C SER A 268 15.39 -11.18 6.82
N PHE A 269 15.14 -10.12 6.04
CA PHE A 269 16.18 -9.15 5.65
C PHE A 269 16.79 -8.39 6.84
N PHE A 270 16.10 -8.33 7.98
CA PHE A 270 16.59 -7.67 9.19
C PHE A 270 17.11 -8.67 10.23
N VAL A 271 17.30 -9.93 9.83
CA VAL A 271 17.82 -10.99 10.68
C VAL A 271 19.27 -11.26 10.27
N PRO A 272 20.25 -11.17 11.20
CA PRO A 272 21.65 -11.45 10.92
C PRO A 272 21.90 -12.84 10.32
N SER A 273 22.94 -12.99 9.51
CA SER A 273 23.25 -14.23 8.78
C SER A 273 23.68 -15.40 9.65
N TYR A 274 24.13 -15.16 10.89
CA TYR A 274 24.47 -16.24 11.83
C TYR A 274 23.22 -16.97 12.34
N ILE A 275 22.05 -16.33 12.27
CA ILE A 275 20.76 -16.92 12.58
C ILE A 275 20.29 -17.70 11.35
N SER A 276 20.20 -19.02 11.47
CA SER A 276 19.87 -19.91 10.36
C SER A 276 18.38 -19.92 10.03
N GLU A 277 17.53 -19.88 11.06
CA GLU A 277 16.09 -20.04 10.92
C GLU A 277 15.30 -19.12 11.85
N VAL A 278 14.16 -18.64 11.35
CA VAL A 278 13.12 -17.98 12.15
C VAL A 278 11.96 -18.95 12.33
N ARG A 279 11.56 -19.19 13.57
CA ARG A 279 10.53 -20.16 13.95
C ARG A 279 9.44 -19.51 14.80
N TRP A 280 8.26 -20.10 14.77
CA TRP A 280 7.09 -19.57 15.46
C TRP A 280 6.75 -20.41 16.68
N ILE A 281 6.44 -19.74 17.79
CA ILE A 281 5.92 -20.40 18.99
C ILE A 281 4.39 -20.44 18.91
N ASP A 282 3.79 -21.53 19.38
CA ASP A 282 2.32 -21.60 19.50
C ASP A 282 1.85 -20.72 20.66
N ASP A 283 1.42 -19.50 20.32
CA ASP A 283 0.75 -18.56 21.23
C ASP A 283 -0.72 -18.33 20.85
N GLY A 284 -1.39 -19.35 20.31
CA GLY A 284 -2.84 -19.33 20.07
C GLY A 284 -3.28 -18.76 18.72
N PHE A 285 -2.38 -18.19 17.91
CA PHE A 285 -2.72 -17.84 16.53
C PHE A 285 -3.09 -19.09 15.72
N ARG A 286 -4.09 -19.02 14.85
CA ARG A 286 -4.56 -20.18 14.05
C ARG A 286 -4.64 -19.88 12.56
N GLY A 287 -4.11 -18.74 12.13
CA GLY A 287 -3.84 -18.46 10.72
C GLY A 287 -2.58 -19.18 10.24
N LEU A 288 -2.40 -19.23 8.93
CA LEU A 288 -1.22 -19.84 8.32
C LEU A 288 -0.01 -18.90 8.45
N LEU A 289 1.10 -19.40 8.99
CA LEU A 289 2.36 -18.65 9.12
C LEU A 289 3.40 -19.06 8.07
N PRO A 290 4.38 -18.17 7.75
CA PRO A 290 5.49 -18.51 6.88
C PRO A 290 6.29 -19.71 7.40
N PHE A 291 6.81 -20.53 6.49
CA PHE A 291 7.74 -21.63 6.82
C PHE A 291 9.15 -21.27 6.36
N PRO A 292 10.19 -21.82 7.00
CA PRO A 292 11.55 -21.78 6.46
C PRO A 292 11.56 -22.31 5.02
N PHE A 293 12.33 -21.63 4.17
CA PHE A 293 12.48 -22.03 2.78
C PHE A 293 13.23 -23.37 2.72
N ASN A 294 12.70 -24.33 1.97
CA ASN A 294 13.29 -25.64 1.82
C ASN A 294 13.59 -25.92 0.34
N GLU A 295 14.85 -25.77 -0.02
CA GLU A 295 15.35 -25.97 -1.39
C GLU A 295 15.09 -27.39 -1.92
N THR A 296 15.12 -28.39 -1.04
CA THR A 296 14.92 -29.80 -1.42
C THR A 296 13.52 -30.10 -1.96
N LEU A 297 12.54 -29.23 -1.70
CA LEU A 297 11.17 -29.38 -2.19
C LEU A 297 10.96 -28.85 -3.62
N GLY A 298 12.03 -28.36 -4.29
CA GLY A 298 11.96 -27.79 -5.63
C GLY A 298 11.87 -26.26 -5.65
N GLY A 299 12.29 -25.60 -4.56
CA GLY A 299 12.35 -24.15 -4.45
C GLY A 299 11.03 -23.44 -4.79
N THR A 300 11.07 -22.48 -5.71
CA THR A 300 9.90 -21.67 -6.10
C THR A 300 8.83 -22.48 -6.87
N THR A 301 9.20 -23.65 -7.39
CA THR A 301 8.26 -24.53 -8.13
C THR A 301 7.48 -25.45 -7.19
N ALA A 302 7.88 -25.54 -5.93
CA ALA A 302 7.26 -26.39 -4.93
C ALA A 302 5.83 -25.92 -4.60
N ALA A 303 4.92 -26.87 -4.42
CA ALA A 303 3.61 -26.64 -3.81
C ALA A 303 3.45 -27.54 -2.57
N PRO A 304 4.06 -27.18 -1.44
CA PRO A 304 4.08 -28.05 -0.27
C PRO A 304 2.69 -28.33 0.27
N SER A 305 2.41 -29.59 0.60
CA SER A 305 1.10 -30.06 1.05
C SER A 305 0.66 -29.51 2.41
N TYR A 306 1.59 -28.93 3.17
CA TYR A 306 1.31 -28.31 4.45
C TYR A 306 0.74 -26.88 4.34
N PHE A 307 0.65 -26.33 3.12
CA PHE A 307 -0.07 -25.08 2.85
C PHE A 307 -1.50 -25.34 2.37
N ASN A 308 -2.40 -24.39 2.65
CA ASN A 308 -3.80 -24.48 2.24
C ASN A 308 -4.34 -23.13 1.77
N THR A 309 -5.43 -23.15 1.01
CA THR A 309 -6.10 -21.97 0.47
C THR A 309 -7.11 -21.33 1.42
N LYS A 310 -7.14 -21.75 2.69
CA LYS A 310 -8.16 -21.34 3.68
C LYS A 310 -7.57 -20.54 4.85
N ASN A 311 -6.30 -20.13 4.76
CA ASN A 311 -5.57 -19.45 5.83
C ASN A 311 -5.66 -20.20 7.18
N LYS A 312 -5.64 -21.54 7.16
CA LYS A 312 -5.65 -22.35 8.38
C LYS A 312 -4.22 -22.67 8.81
N ALA A 313 -3.95 -22.61 10.10
CA ALA A 313 -2.68 -23.06 10.66
C ALA A 313 -2.37 -24.50 10.23
N SER A 314 -1.10 -24.75 9.97
CA SER A 314 -0.56 -26.07 9.70
C SER A 314 0.02 -26.66 10.98
N ASP A 315 -0.17 -27.96 11.21
CA ASP A 315 0.36 -28.67 12.39
C ASP A 315 1.90 -28.65 12.48
N LYS A 316 2.57 -28.26 11.37
CA LYS A 316 4.02 -28.17 11.26
C LYS A 316 4.58 -26.77 11.48
N GLN A 317 3.74 -25.72 11.58
CA GLN A 317 4.22 -24.34 11.58
C GLN A 317 4.81 -23.90 12.92
N TYR A 318 4.41 -24.55 14.00
CA TYR A 318 4.88 -24.24 15.35
C TYR A 318 6.05 -25.12 15.76
N LEU A 319 7.03 -24.50 16.41
CA LEU A 319 8.10 -25.21 17.07
C LEU A 319 7.55 -25.93 18.31
N LYS A 320 7.82 -27.23 18.42
CA LYS A 320 7.34 -28.06 19.54
C LYS A 320 8.23 -27.96 20.77
N ASP A 321 9.53 -27.88 20.55
CA ASP A 321 10.54 -27.76 21.60
C ASP A 321 11.10 -26.34 21.63
N ILE A 322 10.73 -25.58 22.65
CA ILE A 322 11.18 -24.20 22.83
C ILE A 322 12.65 -24.15 23.25
N GLY A 323 13.18 -25.22 23.86
CA GLY A 323 14.59 -25.29 24.25
C GLY A 323 15.55 -25.31 23.05
N ALA A 324 15.04 -25.53 21.84
CA ALA A 324 15.83 -25.41 20.61
C ALA A 324 16.06 -23.96 20.17
N CYS A 325 15.36 -22.98 20.75
CA CYS A 325 15.53 -21.57 20.44
C CYS A 325 16.78 -21.00 21.14
N ASN A 326 17.65 -20.32 20.40
CA ASN A 326 18.78 -19.59 20.99
C ASN A 326 18.38 -18.16 21.38
N LEU A 327 17.46 -17.58 20.60
CA LEU A 327 16.96 -16.22 20.78
C LEU A 327 15.44 -16.24 20.77
N LEU A 328 14.82 -15.49 21.68
CA LEU A 328 13.38 -15.40 21.83
C LEU A 328 12.91 -13.95 21.73
N MET A 329 11.96 -13.72 20.82
CA MET A 329 11.28 -12.44 20.62
C MET A 329 9.82 -12.58 21.05
N GLU A 330 9.50 -12.00 22.21
CA GLU A 330 8.16 -12.02 22.77
C GLU A 330 7.81 -10.65 23.35
N LEU A 331 6.53 -10.27 23.27
CA LEU A 331 6.04 -9.04 23.87
C LEU A 331 5.58 -9.32 25.30
N ASP A 332 6.36 -8.82 26.26
CA ASP A 332 5.98 -8.81 27.67
C ASP A 332 4.93 -7.73 27.93
N LEU A 333 3.68 -8.15 28.13
CA LEU A 333 2.59 -7.31 28.62
C LEU A 333 2.09 -7.89 29.94
N ARG A 334 1.49 -7.04 30.78
CA ARG A 334 0.69 -7.51 31.92
C ARG A 334 -0.52 -8.29 31.41
N ARG A 335 -0.39 -9.62 31.33
CA ARG A 335 -1.42 -10.57 30.89
C ARG A 335 -1.82 -11.50 32.04
N PRO A 336 -3.00 -12.14 32.00
CA PRO A 336 -3.42 -13.12 33.02
C PRO A 336 -2.52 -14.36 33.11
N TYR A 337 -1.76 -14.65 32.05
CA TYR A 337 -0.79 -15.74 31.99
C TYR A 337 0.59 -15.17 31.65
N PRO A 338 1.67 -15.68 32.24
CA PRO A 338 3.02 -15.19 31.97
C PRO A 338 3.44 -15.51 30.53
N SER A 339 4.15 -14.58 29.89
CA SER A 339 4.89 -14.84 28.64
C SER A 339 5.93 -15.93 28.87
N ARG A 340 6.23 -16.72 27.84
CA ARG A 340 7.18 -17.83 27.98
C ARG A 340 8.61 -17.34 28.20
N GLY A 341 8.94 -16.17 27.69
CA GLY A 341 10.19 -15.45 27.94
C GLY A 341 10.33 -14.88 29.36
N ASN A 342 9.30 -14.92 30.21
CA ASN A 342 9.40 -14.43 31.59
C ASN A 342 10.05 -15.46 32.53
N ASP A 343 10.34 -16.67 32.05
CA ASP A 343 11.12 -17.63 32.81
C ASP A 343 12.62 -17.26 32.80
N LEU A 344 13.01 -16.45 33.78
CA LEU A 344 14.39 -16.00 33.97
C LEU A 344 15.37 -17.12 34.37
N SER A 345 14.87 -18.33 34.68
CA SER A 345 15.74 -19.50 34.86
C SER A 345 16.23 -20.06 33.52
N THR A 346 15.52 -19.76 32.44
CA THR A 346 15.79 -20.23 31.09
C THR A 346 16.30 -19.11 30.18
N TRP A 347 15.79 -17.88 30.36
CA TRP A 347 16.05 -16.74 29.47
C TRP A 347 16.74 -15.59 30.19
N GLU A 348 17.71 -14.97 29.52
CA GLU A 348 18.27 -13.67 29.91
C GLU A 348 17.60 -12.56 29.08
N THR A 349 17.08 -11.54 29.75
CA THR A 349 16.46 -10.39 29.08
C THR A 349 17.54 -9.44 28.57
N LEU A 350 17.50 -9.17 27.26
CA LEU A 350 18.40 -8.25 26.56
C LEU A 350 18.01 -6.77 26.72
#